data_AF-A0A9E6WGI4-F1
#
_entry.id   AF-A0A9E6WGI4-F1
#
_cell.length_a   1.000
_cell.length_b   1.000
_cell.length_c   1.000
_cell.angle_alpha   90.00
_cell.angle_beta   90.00
_cell.angle_gamma   90.00
#
_symmetry.space_group_name_H-M   'P 1'
#
loop_
_entity.id
_entity.type
_entity.pdbx_description
1 polymer ?
#
loop_
_entity_poly.entity_id
_entity_poly.type
_entity_poly.pdbx_seq_one_letter_code
_entity_poly.pdbx_strand_id
1 'polypeptide(L)' 'MRMRNIVVALALCGGLAACGDTLGEQALVGGVAGVGTAAVIDGNLLTGAAIGAGANILYCQQNPGKC' A
#
# COMPACT_ATOMS: atom_id res chain seq x y z
N MET A 1 -21.71 -3.16 -8.12
CA MET A 1 -21.49 -1.73 -7.81
C MET A 1 -21.32 -1.46 -6.31
N ARG A 2 -22.28 -1.84 -5.44
CA ARG A 2 -22.18 -1.64 -3.96
C ARG A 2 -20.91 -2.23 -3.32
N MET A 3 -20.57 -3.47 -3.70
CA MET A 3 -19.43 -4.19 -3.13
C MET A 3 -18.07 -3.61 -3.56
N ARG A 4 -17.98 -3.10 -4.79
CA ARG A 4 -16.75 -2.49 -5.33
C ARG A 4 -16.43 -1.16 -4.64
N ASN A 5 -17.44 -0.35 -4.33
CA ASN A 5 -17.25 0.86 -3.52
C ASN A 5 -16.82 0.55 -2.09
N ILE A 6 -17.32 -0.53 -1.48
CA ILE A 6 -16.92 -0.93 -0.12
C ILE A 6 -15.45 -1.39 -0.09
N VAL A 7 -15.02 -2.17 -1.08
CA VAL A 7 -13.62 -2.60 -1.21
C VAL A 7 -12.69 -1.41 -1.42
N VAL A 8 -13.07 -0.45 -2.27
CA VAL A 8 -12.27 0.77 -2.48
C VAL A 8 -12.22 1.63 -1.21
N ALA A 9 -13.33 1.76 -0.48
CA ALA A 9 -13.36 2.49 0.78
C ALA A 9 -12.51 1.81 1.86
N LEU A 10 -12.55 0.48 1.97
CA LEU A 10 -11.68 -0.28 2.87
C LEU A 10 -10.21 -0.22 2.46
N ALA A 11 -9.91 -0.23 1.17
CA ALA A 11 -8.55 -0.06 0.67
C ALA A 11 -8.02 1.36 0.95
N LEU A 12 -8.87 2.38 0.84
CA LEU A 12 -8.52 3.76 1.18
C LEU A 12 -8.33 3.96 2.68
N CYS A 13 -9.28 3.51 3.51
CA CYS A 13 -9.19 3.62 4.96
C CYS A 13 -8.08 2.74 5.54
N GLY A 14 -7.92 1.52 5.01
CA GLY A 14 -6.86 0.60 5.39
C GLY A 14 -5.49 1.09 4.94
N GLY A 15 -5.38 1.68 3.74
CA GLY A 15 -4.17 2.31 3.22
C GLY A 15 -3.79 3.60 3.96
N LEU A 16 -4.75 4.29 4.57
CA LEU A 16 -4.52 5.45 5.43
C LEU A 16 -4.11 5.11 6.86
N ALA A 17 -4.23 3.86 7.31
CA ALA A 17 -3.85 3.41 8.66
C ALA A 17 -2.61 2.49 8.62
N ALA A 18 -1.92 2.47 7.47
CA ALA A 18 -1.14 1.33 7.00
C ALA A 18 0.37 1.55 7.08
N CYS A 19 0.83 2.63 7.72
CA CYS A 19 2.26 2.73 7.96
C CYS A 19 2.74 1.61 8.85
N GLY A 20 2.00 1.25 9.90
CA GLY A 20 2.49 0.29 10.87
C GLY A 20 3.71 0.84 11.63
N ASP A 21 4.02 0.18 12.74
CA ASP A 21 4.95 0.73 13.74
C ASP A 21 6.43 0.51 13.38
N THR A 22 6.72 -0.45 12.49
CA THR A 22 8.09 -0.82 12.12
C THR A 22 8.37 -0.65 10.63
N LEU A 23 9.65 -0.50 10.26
CA LEU A 23 10.08 -0.48 8.86
C LEU A 23 9.65 -1.75 8.10
N GLY A 24 9.60 -2.89 8.77
CA GLY A 24 9.16 -4.16 8.19
C GLY A 24 7.68 -4.14 7.82
N GLU A 25 6.83 -3.68 8.74
CA GLU A 25 5.41 -3.47 8.45
C GLU A 25 5.19 -2.46 7.33
N GLN A 26 5.90 -1.33 7.34
CA GLN A 26 5.82 -0.32 6.28
C GLN A 26 6.15 -0.92 4.91
N ALA A 27 7.22 -1.72 4.84
CA ALA A 27 7.63 -2.41 3.62
C ALA A 27 6.59 -3.44 3.16
N LEU A 28 6.08 -4.24 4.10
CA LEU A 28 5.10 -5.31 3.82
C LEU A 28 3.79 -4.73 3.29
N VAL A 29 3.26 -3.70 3.95
CA VAL A 29 1.99 -3.09 3.55
C VAL A 29 2.10 -2.42 2.19
N GLY A 30 3.15 -1.61 1.99
CA GLY A 30 3.43 -0.99 0.70
C GLY A 30 3.68 -2.01 -0.40
N GLY A 31 4.41 -3.08 -0.08
CA GLY A 31 4.75 -4.14 -1.02
C GLY A 31 3.52 -4.92 -1.47
N VAL A 32 2.66 -5.33 -0.54
CA VAL A 32 1.41 -6.04 -0.88
C VAL A 32 0.48 -5.14 -1.69
N ALA A 33 0.34 -3.86 -1.33
CA ALA A 33 -0.44 -2.90 -2.12
C ALA A 33 0.15 -2.72 -3.55
N GLY A 34 1.47 -2.65 -3.66
CA GLY A 34 2.19 -2.57 -4.92
C GLY A 34 2.02 -3.81 -5.80
N VAL A 35 2.08 -5.02 -5.22
CA VAL A 35 1.79 -6.29 -5.91
C VAL A 35 0.35 -6.31 -6.39
N GLY A 36 -0.62 -5.97 -5.53
CA GLY A 36 -2.03 -5.93 -5.90
C GLY A 36 -2.29 -4.96 -7.06
N THR A 37 -1.65 -3.79 -7.02
CA THR A 37 -1.75 -2.80 -8.10
C THR A 37 -1.15 -3.34 -9.40
N ALA A 38 0.06 -3.90 -9.35
CA ALA A 38 0.72 -4.50 -10.50
C ALA A 38 -0.10 -5.66 -11.10
N ALA A 39 -0.72 -6.49 -10.25
CA ALA A 39 -1.58 -7.59 -10.71
C ALA A 39 -2.83 -7.10 -11.45
N VAL A 40 -3.44 -5.99 -11.02
CA VAL A 40 -4.63 -5.42 -11.67
C VAL A 40 -4.32 -4.83 -13.05
N ILE A 41 -3.11 -4.32 -13.24
CA ILE A 41 -2.69 -3.68 -14.50
C ILE A 41 -1.79 -4.58 -15.37
N ASP A 42 -1.72 -5.89 -15.07
CA ASP A 42 -0.85 -6.87 -15.74
C ASP A 42 0.65 -6.43 -15.80
N GLY A 43 1.10 -5.72 -14.76
CA GLY A 43 2.47 -5.25 -14.60
C GLY A 43 3.38 -6.26 -13.90
N ASN A 44 4.68 -5.92 -13.81
CA ASN A 44 5.64 -6.76 -13.10
C ASN A 44 5.40 -6.71 -11.58
N LEU A 45 5.01 -7.86 -11.01
CA LEU A 45 4.69 -7.98 -9.59
C LEU A 45 5.86 -7.67 -8.67
N LEU A 46 7.08 -8.09 -9.02
CA LEU A 46 8.27 -7.84 -8.21
C LEU A 46 8.63 -6.35 -8.20
N THR A 47 8.54 -5.70 -9.36
CA THR A 47 8.72 -4.25 -9.48
C THR A 47 7.64 -3.50 -8.72
N GLY A 48 6.39 -3.92 -8.83
CA GLY A 48 5.27 -3.36 -8.07
C GLY A 48 5.49 -3.48 -6.56
N ALA A 49 5.93 -4.66 -6.08
CA ALA A 49 6.27 -4.89 -4.69
C ALA A 49 7.40 -3.98 -4.21
N ALA A 50 8.49 -3.90 -4.97
CA ALA A 50 9.66 -3.12 -4.59
C ALA A 50 9.35 -1.61 -4.54
N ILE A 51 8.65 -1.10 -5.55
CA ILE A 51 8.25 0.30 -5.61
C ILE A 51 7.22 0.61 -4.51
N GLY A 52 6.22 -0.25 -4.34
CA GLY A 52 5.18 -0.07 -3.31
C GLY A 52 5.76 -0.08 -1.89
N ALA A 53 6.65 -1.03 -1.59
CA ALA A 53 7.34 -1.10 -0.31
C ALA A 53 8.17 0.17 -0.04
N GLY A 54 9.00 0.57 -1.00
CA GLY A 54 9.83 1.77 -0.88
C GLY A 54 9.00 3.04 -0.76
N ALA A 55 7.94 3.18 -1.56
CA ALA A 55 7.06 4.35 -1.53
C ALA A 55 6.33 4.46 -0.20
N ASN A 56 5.83 3.35 0.36
CA ASN A 56 5.15 3.37 1.65
C ASN A 56 6.11 3.76 2.79
N ILE A 57 7.29 3.13 2.88
CA ILE A 57 8.32 3.51 3.86
C ILE A 57 8.63 5.00 3.75
N LEU A 58 8.93 5.48 2.54
CA LEU A 58 9.31 6.87 2.32
C LEU A 58 8.17 7.84 2.68
N TYR A 59 6.92 7.48 2.40
CA TYR A 59 5.75 8.29 2.74
C TYR A 59 5.54 8.36 4.26
N CYS A 60 5.59 7.22 4.93
CA CYS A 60 5.43 7.09 6.39
C CYS A 60 6.50 7.86 7.16
N GLN A 61 7.75 7.76 6.73
CA GLN A 61 8.88 8.43 7.36
C GLN A 61 8.84 9.95 7.17
N GLN A 62 8.37 10.42 6.00
CA GLN A 62 8.25 11.86 5.74
C GLN A 62 6.98 12.47 6.35
N ASN A 63 5.94 11.67 6.59
CA ASN A 63 4.65 12.15 7.09
C ASN A 63 4.12 11.34 8.30
N PRO A 64 4.83 11.30 9.43
CA PRO A 64 4.52 10.42 10.57
C PRO A 64 3.17 10.68 11.27
N GLY A 65 2.45 11.75 10.90
CA GLY A 65 1.10 12.05 11.42
C GLY A 65 0.01 12.11 10.35
N LYS A 66 0.28 11.64 9.12
CA LYS A 66 -0.70 11.65 8.00
C LYS A 66 -1.02 10.25 7.47
N CYS A 67 -0.78 9.27 8.32
CA CYS A 67 -0.89 7.84 8.06
C CYS A 67 -1.62 7.15 9.20
#